data_AF-A0A6A4KYE1-F1
#
_entry.id   AF-A0A6A4KYE1-F1
#
_cell.length_a   1.000
_cell.length_b   1.000
_cell.length_c   1.000
_cell.angle_alpha   90.00
_cell.angle_beta   90.00
_cell.angle_gamma   90.00
#
_symmetry.space_group_name_H-M   'P 1'
#
loop_
_entity.id
_entity.type
_entity.pdbx_description
1 polymer ?
#
loop_
_entity_poly.entity_id
_entity_poly.type
_entity_poly.pdbx_seq_one_letter_code
_entity_poly.pdbx_strand_id
1 'polypeptide(L)'
;GLQDEIKLVAIDLGSKPTWYKEKVYPENKVPSLEHNNKVIGESLDLLKYLEDNFEGPKLLPNDPSKQQFAEELLEYTDTFNKTMFTSIKGDPVKETGSAFDYLETALHKFEDGPFFLGQFSLVDIAYGPFIRTFQLIFQDVFKYDITAGRPKLGAWIEEINKIDAYMQTKYDPAKLVEYFKKRFLVVLHAFY
;
A
#
# COMPACT_ATOMS: atom_id res chain seq x y z
N GLY A 1 4.57 15.22 -12.79
CA GLY A 1 3.73 14.02 -12.94
C GLY A 1 2.32 14.49 -13.23
N LEU A 2 1.29 13.69 -12.93
CA LEU A 2 -0.10 14.01 -13.27
C LEU A 2 -0.72 15.14 -12.42
N GLN A 3 0.06 15.89 -11.64
CA GLN A 3 -0.45 16.95 -10.77
C GLN A 3 -1.13 18.10 -11.52
N ASP A 4 -0.73 18.35 -12.77
CA ASP A 4 -1.32 19.38 -13.62
C ASP A 4 -2.50 18.85 -14.47
N GLU A 5 -2.68 17.53 -14.52
CA GLU A 5 -3.73 16.84 -15.30
C GLU A 5 -4.87 16.33 -14.42
N ILE A 6 -4.57 15.93 -13.18
CA ILE A 6 -5.52 15.37 -12.23
C ILE A 6 -5.71 16.32 -11.06
N LYS A 7 -6.95 16.78 -10.88
CA LYS A 7 -7.36 17.55 -9.72
C LYS A 7 -7.60 16.64 -8.52
N LEU A 8 -6.84 16.82 -7.44
CA LEU A 8 -7.07 16.12 -6.19
C LEU A 8 -8.18 16.78 -5.36
N VAL A 9 -9.15 15.98 -4.92
CA VAL A 9 -10.22 16.40 -4.01
C VAL A 9 -10.15 15.53 -2.76
N ALA A 10 -9.78 16.14 -1.62
CA ALA A 10 -9.69 15.43 -0.36
C ALA A 10 -11.09 15.10 0.19
N ILE A 11 -11.29 13.85 0.64
CA ILE A 11 -12.51 13.38 1.28
C ILE A 11 -12.18 13.02 2.73
N ASP A 12 -12.83 13.69 3.68
CA ASP A 12 -12.76 13.30 5.09
C ASP A 12 -13.55 12.00 5.29
N LEU A 13 -12.86 10.94 5.74
CA LEU A 13 -13.47 9.63 5.97
C LEU A 13 -14.39 9.60 7.20
N GLY A 14 -14.16 10.48 8.17
CA GLY A 14 -15.01 10.63 9.36
C GLY A 14 -16.29 11.43 9.08
N SER A 15 -16.28 12.24 8.01
CA SER A 15 -17.41 13.08 7.61
C SER A 15 -17.48 13.20 6.09
N LYS A 16 -17.79 12.07 5.41
CA LYS A 16 -17.86 12.05 3.94
C LYS A 16 -19.01 12.93 3.46
N PRO A 17 -18.79 13.84 2.50
CA PRO A 17 -19.86 14.69 2.00
C PRO A 17 -20.86 13.88 1.18
N THR A 18 -22.16 14.15 1.36
CA THR A 18 -23.24 13.38 0.72
C THR A 18 -23.15 13.37 -0.80
N TRP A 19 -22.71 14.48 -1.40
CA TRP A 19 -22.58 14.60 -2.86
C TRP A 19 -21.61 13.56 -3.45
N TYR A 20 -20.61 13.10 -2.68
CA TYR A 20 -19.64 12.14 -3.20
C TYR A 20 -20.31 10.81 -3.53
N LYS A 21 -21.11 10.29 -2.61
CA LYS A 21 -21.90 9.07 -2.83
C LYS A 21 -22.96 9.27 -3.92
N GLU A 22 -23.67 10.39 -3.88
CA GLU A 22 -24.83 10.60 -4.75
C GLU A 22 -24.46 10.94 -6.20
N LYS A 23 -23.33 11.62 -6.42
CA LYS A 23 -23.01 12.22 -7.72
C LYS A 23 -21.72 11.72 -8.34
N VAL A 24 -20.80 11.16 -7.54
CA VAL A 24 -19.48 10.75 -8.03
C VAL A 24 -19.36 9.22 -7.95
N TYR A 25 -19.30 8.66 -6.75
CA TYR A 25 -19.04 7.23 -6.58
C TYR A 25 -20.01 6.58 -5.57
N PRO A 26 -21.05 5.86 -6.06
CA PRO A 26 -22.08 5.26 -5.21
C PRO A 26 -21.59 4.29 -4.12
N GLU A 27 -20.48 3.60 -4.37
CA GLU A 27 -19.82 2.72 -3.38
C GLU A 27 -19.29 3.50 -2.17
N ASN A 28 -19.14 4.82 -2.28
CA ASN A 28 -18.73 5.73 -1.20
C ASN A 28 -17.39 5.34 -0.54
N LYS A 29 -16.50 4.72 -1.32
CA LYS A 29 -15.12 4.37 -0.95
C LYS A 29 -14.13 5.34 -1.62
N VAL A 30 -12.90 5.37 -1.13
CA VAL A 30 -11.78 6.09 -1.76
C VAL A 30 -10.59 5.13 -1.91
N PRO A 31 -9.69 5.35 -2.87
CA PRO A 31 -9.76 6.36 -3.92
C PRO A 31 -10.83 6.06 -4.98
N SER A 32 -11.26 7.08 -5.72
CA SER A 32 -11.93 6.95 -7.01
C SER A 32 -11.40 8.01 -7.98
N LEU A 33 -11.44 7.73 -9.28
CA LEU A 33 -11.00 8.62 -10.35
C LEU A 33 -12.15 8.86 -11.32
N GLU A 34 -12.44 10.12 -11.61
CA GLU A 34 -13.34 10.51 -12.70
C GLU A 34 -12.51 10.93 -13.90
N HIS A 35 -12.61 10.20 -15.01
CA HIS A 35 -11.91 10.50 -16.26
C HIS A 35 -12.72 10.00 -17.45
N ASN A 36 -12.79 10.78 -18.55
CA ASN A 36 -13.54 10.43 -19.76
C ASN A 36 -15.01 10.01 -19.50
N ASN A 37 -15.72 10.77 -18.65
CA ASN A 37 -17.10 10.52 -18.22
C ASN A 37 -17.33 9.15 -17.58
N LYS A 38 -16.28 8.55 -17.01
CA LYS A 38 -16.34 7.30 -16.24
C LYS A 38 -15.77 7.53 -14.86
N VAL A 39 -16.37 6.88 -13.87
CA VAL A 39 -15.84 6.82 -12.51
C VAL A 39 -15.28 5.44 -12.28
N ILE A 40 -14.01 5.38 -11.90
CA ILE A 40 -13.25 4.16 -11.66
C ILE A 40 -12.97 4.12 -10.17
N GLY A 41 -13.35 3.03 -9.53
CA GLY A 41 -13.00 2.71 -8.15
C GLY A 41 -12.07 1.50 -8.10
N GLU A 42 -11.80 1.01 -6.89
CA GLU A 42 -10.85 -0.07 -6.61
C GLU A 42 -9.39 0.28 -6.95
N SER A 43 -8.54 0.43 -5.92
CA SER A 43 -7.23 1.06 -6.07
C SER A 43 -6.29 0.37 -7.08
N LEU A 44 -6.37 -0.96 -7.24
CA LEU A 44 -5.55 -1.68 -8.21
C LEU A 44 -5.99 -1.43 -9.65
N ASP A 45 -7.30 -1.32 -9.87
CA ASP A 45 -7.86 -0.97 -11.18
C ASP A 45 -7.49 0.48 -11.55
N LEU A 46 -7.46 1.39 -10.57
CA LEU A 46 -6.95 2.75 -10.80
C LEU A 46 -5.48 2.74 -11.20
N LEU A 47 -4.62 1.95 -10.55
CA LEU A 47 -3.20 1.87 -10.90
C LEU A 47 -3.00 1.41 -12.35
N LYS A 48 -3.71 0.35 -12.76
CA LYS A 48 -3.69 -0.14 -14.15
C LYS A 48 -4.23 0.90 -15.12
N TYR A 49 -5.35 1.55 -14.78
CA TYR A 49 -5.93 2.59 -15.61
C TYR A 49 -4.97 3.76 -15.84
N LEU A 50 -4.27 4.21 -14.79
CA LEU A 50 -3.28 5.29 -14.91
C LEU A 50 -2.11 4.89 -15.81
N GLU A 51 -1.60 3.67 -15.67
CA GLU A 51 -0.52 3.12 -16.51
C GLU A 51 -0.89 3.01 -18.01
N ASP A 52 -2.17 2.69 -18.30
CA ASP A 52 -2.66 2.49 -19.66
C ASP A 52 -3.10 3.79 -20.36
N ASN A 53 -3.56 4.80 -19.60
CA ASN A 53 -4.26 5.96 -20.16
C ASN A 53 -3.52 7.29 -20.01
N PHE A 54 -2.41 7.33 -19.29
CA PHE A 54 -1.61 8.54 -19.11
C PHE A 54 -0.17 8.34 -19.58
N GLU A 55 0.43 9.42 -20.08
CA GLU A 55 1.84 9.42 -20.45
C GLU A 55 2.75 9.46 -19.21
N GLY A 56 3.95 8.90 -19.34
CA GLY A 56 4.95 8.95 -18.28
C GLY A 56 5.91 7.75 -18.30
N PRO A 57 6.82 7.68 -17.32
CA PRO A 57 7.66 6.51 -17.12
C PRO A 57 6.80 5.28 -16.89
N LYS A 58 7.10 4.19 -17.61
CA LYS A 58 6.38 2.92 -17.49
C LYS A 58 6.64 2.27 -16.14
N LEU A 59 5.57 1.91 -15.42
CA LEU A 59 5.62 1.29 -14.10
C LEU A 59 5.38 -0.22 -14.14
N LEU A 60 5.24 -0.79 -15.34
CA LEU A 60 5.34 -2.21 -15.60
C LEU A 60 6.43 -2.49 -16.64
N PRO A 61 7.34 -3.44 -16.39
CA PRO A 61 8.31 -3.86 -17.38
C PRO A 61 7.65 -4.61 -18.54
N ASN A 62 8.30 -4.61 -19.71
CA ASN A 62 7.86 -5.38 -20.89
C ASN A 62 8.24 -6.87 -20.83
N ASP A 63 9.09 -7.25 -19.87
CA ASP A 63 9.51 -8.64 -19.70
C ASP A 63 8.30 -9.50 -19.26
N PRO A 64 7.94 -10.56 -20.02
CA PRO A 64 6.76 -11.38 -19.71
C PRO A 64 6.83 -12.07 -18.34
N SER A 65 8.02 -12.48 -17.89
CA SER A 65 8.18 -13.12 -16.58
C SER A 65 7.96 -12.12 -15.45
N LYS A 66 8.38 -10.86 -15.63
CA LYS A 66 8.13 -9.81 -14.65
C LYS A 66 6.66 -9.38 -14.64
N GLN A 67 5.99 -9.37 -15.80
CA GLN A 67 4.55 -9.09 -15.88
C GLN A 67 3.72 -10.15 -15.16
N GLN A 68 4.00 -11.44 -15.42
CA GLN A 68 3.34 -12.53 -14.71
C GLN A 68 3.54 -12.41 -13.19
N PHE A 69 4.78 -12.16 -12.75
CA PHE A 69 5.06 -12.01 -11.32
C PHE A 69 4.40 -10.77 -10.71
N ALA A 70 4.24 -9.69 -11.49
CA ALA A 70 3.48 -8.53 -11.06
C ALA A 70 2.01 -8.87 -10.82
N GLU A 71 1.37 -9.65 -11.70
CA GLU A 71 0.00 -10.10 -11.52
C GLU A 71 -0.14 -10.95 -10.24
N GLU A 72 0.75 -11.94 -10.05
CA GLU A 72 0.77 -12.79 -8.87
C GLU A 72 0.88 -11.98 -7.56
N LEU A 73 1.78 -10.99 -7.53
CA LEU A 73 1.98 -10.16 -6.34
C LEU A 73 0.82 -9.19 -6.12
N LEU A 74 0.26 -8.59 -7.17
CA LEU A 74 -0.91 -7.72 -7.05
C LEU A 74 -2.14 -8.49 -6.57
N GLU A 75 -2.33 -9.74 -6.96
CA GLU A 75 -3.39 -10.60 -6.42
C GLU A 75 -3.15 -10.94 -4.94
N TYR A 76 -1.90 -11.09 -4.52
CA TYR A 76 -1.56 -11.39 -3.14
C TYR A 76 -1.80 -10.22 -2.16
N THR A 77 -1.93 -8.97 -2.65
CA THR A 77 -2.07 -7.79 -1.76
C THR A 77 -3.26 -7.91 -0.81
N ASP A 78 -4.39 -8.46 -1.26
CA ASP A 78 -5.58 -8.63 -0.42
C ASP A 78 -5.34 -9.64 0.71
N THR A 79 -4.64 -10.73 0.40
CA THR A 79 -4.27 -11.74 1.39
C THR A 79 -3.28 -11.18 2.41
N PHE A 80 -2.28 -10.44 1.93
CA PHE A 80 -1.31 -9.75 2.78
C PHE A 80 -2.02 -8.78 3.73
N ASN A 81 -2.81 -7.85 3.18
CA ASN A 81 -3.51 -6.82 3.95
C ASN A 81 -4.49 -7.44 4.96
N LYS A 82 -5.26 -8.44 4.54
CA LYS A 82 -6.18 -9.15 5.44
C LYS A 82 -5.41 -9.76 6.60
N THR A 83 -4.33 -10.49 6.34
CA THR A 83 -3.47 -11.09 7.38
C THR A 83 -2.98 -10.03 8.36
N MET A 84 -2.46 -8.91 7.86
CA MET A 84 -1.96 -7.83 8.71
C MET A 84 -3.06 -7.25 9.60
N PHE A 85 -4.21 -6.89 9.05
CA PHE A 85 -5.31 -6.30 9.83
C PHE A 85 -5.98 -7.27 10.79
N THR A 86 -6.14 -8.56 10.44
CA THR A 86 -6.73 -9.55 11.34
C THR A 86 -5.83 -9.85 12.52
N SER A 87 -4.51 -9.86 12.29
CA SER A 87 -3.53 -10.18 13.32
C SER A 87 -3.52 -9.21 14.50
N ILE A 88 -3.94 -7.96 14.28
CA ILE A 88 -4.01 -6.90 15.32
C ILE A 88 -4.85 -7.30 16.54
N LYS A 89 -5.81 -8.22 16.36
CA LYS A 89 -6.65 -8.74 17.46
C LYS A 89 -6.09 -10.01 18.13
N GLY A 90 -5.03 -10.59 17.58
CA GLY A 90 -4.37 -11.81 18.06
C GLY A 90 -2.93 -11.53 18.47
N ASP A 91 -2.00 -12.33 17.95
CA ASP A 91 -0.55 -12.12 18.09
C ASP A 91 0.06 -11.71 16.74
N PRO A 92 0.17 -10.39 16.44
CA PRO A 92 0.71 -9.92 15.17
C PRO A 92 2.08 -10.46 14.83
N VAL A 93 2.97 -10.60 15.82
CA VAL A 93 4.35 -11.04 15.59
C VAL A 93 4.37 -12.49 15.10
N LYS A 94 3.57 -13.35 15.73
CA LYS A 94 3.48 -14.76 15.33
C LYS A 94 2.68 -14.96 14.04
N GLU A 95 1.60 -14.21 13.86
CA GLU A 95 0.62 -14.46 12.79
C GLU A 95 1.04 -13.85 11.44
N THR A 96 1.90 -12.84 11.43
CA THR A 96 2.29 -12.14 10.19
C THR A 96 3.66 -12.51 9.65
N GLY A 97 4.44 -13.31 10.40
CA GLY A 97 5.80 -13.71 10.02
C GLY A 97 5.87 -14.31 8.61
N SER A 98 5.00 -15.26 8.29
CA SER A 98 4.96 -15.90 6.97
C SER A 98 4.59 -14.95 5.83
N ALA A 99 3.78 -13.93 6.09
CA ALA A 99 3.43 -12.92 5.10
C ALA A 99 4.63 -12.01 4.79
N PHE A 100 5.41 -11.63 5.80
CA PHE A 100 6.65 -10.90 5.56
C PHE A 100 7.75 -11.78 4.94
N ASP A 101 7.83 -13.06 5.31
CA ASP A 101 8.77 -14.03 4.71
C ASP A 101 8.45 -14.28 3.23
N TYR A 102 7.16 -14.27 2.86
CA TYR A 102 6.74 -14.32 1.47
C TYR A 102 7.24 -13.10 0.69
N LEU A 103 7.11 -11.88 1.24
CA LEU A 103 7.63 -10.68 0.59
C LEU A 103 9.17 -10.67 0.49
N GLU A 104 9.87 -11.11 1.54
CA GLU A 104 11.32 -11.30 1.50
C GLU A 104 11.70 -12.23 0.35
N THR A 105 11.04 -13.39 0.24
CA THR A 105 11.26 -14.36 -0.83
C THR A 105 10.97 -13.76 -2.21
N ALA A 106 9.88 -12.99 -2.34
CA ALA A 106 9.51 -12.33 -3.59
C ALA A 106 10.57 -11.32 -4.05
N LEU A 107 11.19 -10.58 -3.13
CA LEU A 107 12.27 -9.62 -3.42
C LEU A 107 13.60 -10.29 -3.83
N HIS A 108 13.74 -11.61 -3.67
CA HIS A 108 14.88 -12.37 -4.22
C HIS A 108 14.66 -12.82 -5.67
N LYS A 109 13.44 -12.71 -6.22
CA LYS A 109 13.11 -13.27 -7.54
C LYS A 109 13.91 -12.64 -8.68
N PHE A 110 14.16 -11.34 -8.61
CA PHE A 110 14.90 -10.59 -9.63
C PHE A 110 16.06 -9.83 -8.96
N GLU A 111 17.28 -10.09 -9.41
CA GLU A 111 18.50 -9.55 -8.79
C GLU A 111 18.99 -8.24 -9.43
N ASP A 112 18.31 -7.77 -10.48
CA ASP A 112 18.67 -6.57 -11.24
C ASP A 112 18.21 -5.25 -10.60
N GLY A 113 17.79 -5.30 -9.34
CA GLY A 113 17.61 -4.13 -8.49
C GLY A 113 16.88 -4.44 -7.17
N PRO A 114 16.54 -3.41 -6.38
CA PRO A 114 16.04 -3.58 -5.02
C PRO A 114 14.51 -3.74 -4.92
N PHE A 115 13.79 -3.63 -6.05
CA PHE A 115 12.34 -3.64 -6.10
C PHE A 115 11.79 -5.02 -6.48
N PHE A 116 10.48 -5.25 -6.28
CA PHE A 116 9.86 -6.57 -6.53
C PHE A 116 10.08 -7.09 -7.96
N LEU A 117 10.17 -6.19 -8.94
CA LEU A 117 10.43 -6.51 -10.35
C LEU A 117 11.83 -6.06 -10.80
N GLY A 118 12.77 -5.90 -9.85
CA GLY A 118 14.10 -5.30 -10.05
C GLY A 118 14.06 -3.76 -10.13
N GLN A 119 13.12 -3.20 -10.90
CA GLN A 119 12.87 -1.76 -11.00
C GLN A 119 11.58 -1.34 -10.28
N PHE A 120 11.47 -0.06 -9.91
CA PHE A 120 10.27 0.48 -9.28
C PHE A 120 9.05 0.32 -10.18
N SER A 121 7.94 -0.16 -9.61
CA SER A 121 6.79 -0.63 -10.37
C SER A 121 5.46 -0.41 -9.65
N LEU A 122 4.35 -0.75 -10.32
CA LEU A 122 3.02 -0.77 -9.71
C LEU A 122 2.94 -1.68 -8.49
N VAL A 123 3.73 -2.75 -8.44
CA VAL A 123 3.79 -3.67 -7.29
C VAL A 123 4.30 -2.93 -6.05
N ASP A 124 5.40 -2.18 -6.20
CA ASP A 124 5.97 -1.41 -5.10
C ASP A 124 5.01 -0.31 -4.62
N ILE A 125 4.27 0.30 -5.54
CA ILE A 125 3.23 1.30 -5.23
C ILE A 125 2.07 0.67 -4.45
N ALA A 126 1.66 -0.56 -4.80
CA ALA A 126 0.57 -1.26 -4.13
C ALA A 126 0.94 -1.65 -2.67
N TYR A 127 2.17 -2.12 -2.45
CA TYR A 127 2.64 -2.53 -1.12
C TYR A 127 3.14 -1.36 -0.25
N GLY A 128 3.73 -0.34 -0.85
CA GLY A 128 4.34 0.83 -0.22
C GLY A 128 3.58 1.42 0.97
N PRO A 129 2.30 1.81 0.80
CA PRO A 129 1.51 2.40 1.87
C PRO A 129 1.27 1.46 3.06
N PHE A 130 1.05 0.17 2.79
CA PHE A 130 0.74 -0.82 3.82
C PHE A 130 1.98 -1.24 4.60
N ILE A 131 3.08 -1.57 3.91
CA ILE A 131 4.33 -1.97 4.58
C ILE A 131 4.83 -0.84 5.48
N ARG A 132 4.79 0.41 5.01
CA ARG A 132 5.13 1.58 5.84
C ARG A 132 4.25 1.68 7.08
N THR A 133 2.93 1.56 6.91
CA THR A 133 1.98 1.64 8.02
C THR A 133 2.29 0.56 9.04
N PHE A 134 2.42 -0.70 8.61
CA PHE A 134 2.68 -1.81 9.52
C PHE A 134 4.10 -1.76 10.11
N GLN A 135 5.12 -1.30 9.40
CA GLN A 135 6.45 -1.08 9.99
C GLN A 135 6.37 -0.16 11.21
N LEU A 136 5.69 0.99 11.09
CA LEU A 136 5.51 1.94 12.18
C LEU A 136 4.72 1.33 13.35
N ILE A 137 3.64 0.61 13.05
CA ILE A 137 2.80 -0.01 14.08
C ILE A 137 3.52 -1.14 14.80
N PHE A 138 4.20 -2.03 14.09
CA PHE A 138 4.96 -3.12 14.69
C PHE A 138 6.11 -2.60 15.55
N GLN A 139 6.83 -1.58 15.09
CA GLN A 139 7.90 -0.96 15.86
C GLN A 139 7.38 -0.24 17.12
N ASP A 140 6.34 0.60 16.98
CA ASP A 140 5.88 1.42 18.11
C ASP A 140 5.02 0.65 19.11
N VAL A 141 4.11 -0.22 18.63
CA VAL A 141 3.13 -0.91 19.48
C VAL A 141 3.67 -2.25 19.96
N PHE A 142 4.17 -3.06 19.04
CA PHE A 142 4.53 -4.46 19.31
C PHE A 142 6.03 -4.64 19.59
N LYS A 143 6.81 -3.55 19.51
CA LYS A 143 8.28 -3.54 19.69
C LYS A 143 8.98 -4.59 18.82
N TYR A 144 8.46 -4.79 17.61
CA TYR A 144 8.93 -5.78 16.66
C TYR A 144 9.49 -5.10 15.41
N ASP A 145 10.66 -5.56 14.98
CA ASP A 145 11.29 -5.14 13.74
C ASP A 145 10.95 -6.14 12.62
N ILE A 146 10.14 -5.70 11.66
CA ILE A 146 9.73 -6.53 10.52
C ILE A 146 10.90 -6.86 9.58
N THR A 147 12.02 -6.14 9.68
CA THR A 147 13.21 -6.35 8.84
C THR A 147 14.20 -7.34 9.45
N ALA A 148 14.02 -7.72 10.71
CA ALA A 148 14.88 -8.70 11.37
C ALA A 148 14.78 -10.06 10.66
N GLY A 149 15.89 -10.52 10.10
CA GLY A 149 15.95 -11.74 9.27
C GLY A 149 15.41 -11.58 7.84
N ARG A 150 15.07 -10.35 7.41
CA ARG A 150 14.51 -10.03 6.09
C ARG A 150 15.29 -8.90 5.42
N PRO A 151 16.55 -9.17 5.02
CA PRO A 151 17.44 -8.12 4.51
C PRO A 151 16.98 -7.50 3.18
N LYS A 152 16.31 -8.25 2.29
CA LYS A 152 15.79 -7.66 1.05
C LYS A 152 14.60 -6.75 1.33
N LEU A 153 13.73 -7.12 2.26
CA LEU A 153 12.66 -6.24 2.71
C LEU A 153 13.23 -4.96 3.34
N GLY A 154 14.28 -5.07 4.15
CA GLY A 154 15.00 -3.92 4.69
C GLY A 154 15.54 -2.99 3.58
N ALA A 155 16.26 -3.56 2.61
CA ALA A 155 16.78 -2.81 1.47
C ALA A 155 15.66 -2.16 0.64
N TRP A 156 14.57 -2.87 0.38
CA TRP A 156 13.40 -2.34 -0.33
C TRP A 156 12.80 -1.13 0.39
N ILE A 157 12.65 -1.20 1.73
CA ILE A 157 12.17 -0.07 2.54
C ILE A 157 13.12 1.11 2.42
N GLU A 158 14.43 0.90 2.46
CA GLU A 158 15.40 1.98 2.29
C GLU A 158 15.29 2.65 0.92
N GLU A 159 15.20 1.86 -0.15
CA GLU A 159 15.19 2.37 -1.53
C GLU A 159 13.87 3.06 -1.90
N ILE A 160 12.71 2.52 -1.50
CA ILE A 160 11.42 3.20 -1.76
C ILE A 160 11.34 4.55 -1.05
N ASN A 161 12.02 4.70 0.09
CA ASN A 161 12.10 5.96 0.84
C ASN A 161 13.00 7.03 0.19
N LYS A 162 13.73 6.68 -0.87
CA LYS A 162 14.49 7.64 -1.69
C LYS A 162 13.69 8.18 -2.88
N ILE A 163 12.49 7.65 -3.12
CA ILE A 163 11.63 8.09 -4.23
C ILE A 163 10.84 9.32 -3.81
N ASP A 164 11.17 10.48 -4.40
CA ASP A 164 10.52 11.76 -4.09
C ASP A 164 8.99 11.69 -4.19
N ALA A 165 8.47 11.06 -5.24
CA ALA A 165 7.02 10.91 -5.45
C ALA A 165 6.34 10.13 -4.31
N TYR A 166 6.99 9.08 -3.78
CA TYR A 166 6.49 8.33 -2.64
C TYR A 166 6.56 9.16 -1.36
N MET A 167 7.67 9.85 -1.13
CA MET A 167 7.90 10.68 0.05
C MET A 167 6.86 11.80 0.22
N GLN A 168 6.40 12.40 -0.89
CA GLN A 168 5.37 13.44 -0.87
C GLN A 168 3.99 12.96 -0.38
N THR A 169 3.72 11.65 -0.44
CA THR A 169 2.44 11.06 0.00
C THR A 169 2.40 10.74 1.49
N LYS A 170 3.52 10.94 2.20
CA LYS A 170 3.67 10.49 3.58
C LYS A 170 2.92 11.38 4.56
N TYR A 171 2.02 10.78 5.32
CA TYR A 171 1.48 11.37 6.55
C TYR A 171 2.51 11.45 7.67
N ASP A 172 2.27 12.35 8.63
CA ASP A 172 3.02 12.40 9.90
C ASP A 172 3.00 11.04 10.62
N PRO A 173 4.17 10.44 10.94
CA PRO A 173 4.23 9.12 11.56
C PRO A 173 3.50 9.02 12.90
N ALA A 174 3.61 10.04 13.76
CA ALA A 174 3.00 10.02 15.09
C ALA A 174 1.47 10.06 15.00
N LYS A 175 0.92 10.93 14.13
CA LYS A 175 -0.53 11.00 13.88
C LYS A 175 -1.08 9.71 13.29
N LEU A 176 -0.33 9.05 12.40
CA LEU A 176 -0.73 7.77 11.81
C LEU A 176 -0.82 6.68 12.89
N VAL A 177 0.18 6.57 13.75
CA VAL A 177 0.20 5.60 14.86
C VAL A 177 -0.94 5.88 15.84
N GLU A 178 -1.16 7.14 16.22
CA GLU A 178 -2.25 7.54 17.10
C GLU A 178 -3.63 7.18 16.51
N TYR A 179 -3.85 7.52 15.24
CA TYR A 179 -5.07 7.17 14.52
C TYR A 179 -5.30 5.65 14.50
N PHE A 180 -4.26 4.88 14.15
CA PHE A 180 -4.34 3.42 14.09
C PHE A 180 -4.68 2.82 15.45
N LYS A 181 -4.03 3.28 16.53
CA LYS A 181 -4.35 2.87 17.91
C LYS A 181 -5.81 3.13 18.23
N LYS A 182 -6.30 4.35 17.96
CA LYS A 182 -7.71 4.72 18.19
C LYS A 182 -8.69 3.83 17.42
N ARG A 183 -8.36 3.53 16.16
CA ARG A 183 -9.27 2.83 15.24
C ARG A 183 -9.30 1.31 15.42
N PHE A 184 -8.17 0.70 15.80
CA PHE A 184 -8.00 -0.75 15.77
C PHE A 184 -7.62 -1.36 17.12
N LEU A 185 -7.02 -0.60 18.05
CA LEU A 185 -6.53 -1.11 19.34
C LEU A 185 -7.38 -0.69 20.56
N VAL A 186 -8.25 0.31 20.44
CA VAL A 186 -9.09 0.78 21.57
C VAL A 186 -10.07 -0.27 22.09
N VAL A 187 -10.43 -1.28 21.30
CA VAL A 187 -11.29 -2.39 21.77
C VAL A 187 -10.56 -3.35 22.73
N LEU A 188 -9.23 -3.35 22.78
CA LEU A 188 -8.45 -4.24 23.66
C LEU A 188 -8.34 -3.74 25.12
N HIS A 189 -8.60 -2.47 25.39
CA HIS A 189 -8.49 -1.89 26.74
C HIS A 189 -9.81 -1.84 27.53
N ALA A 190 -10.92 -2.32 26.95
CA ALA A 190 -12.22 -2.36 27.65
C ALA A 190 -12.42 -3.64 28.49
N PHE A 191 -11.42 -4.51 28.60
CA PHE A 191 -11.51 -5.80 29.32
C PHE A 191 -10.36 -6.06 30.32
N TYR A 192 -9.70 -5.00 30.80
CA TYR A 192 -8.84 -5.08 31.99
C TYR A 192 -9.28 -4.09 33.04
#